data_AF-A0A955JX18-F1
#
_entry.id   AF-A0A955JX18-F1
#
_cell.length_a   1.000
_cell.length_b   1.000
_cell.length_c   1.000
_cell.angle_alpha   90.00
_cell.angle_beta   90.00
_cell.angle_gamma   90.00
#
_symmetry.space_group_name_H-M   'P 1'
#
loop_
_entity.id
_entity.type
_entity.pdbx_description
1 polymer ?
#
loop_
_entity_poly.entity_id
_entity_poly.type
_entity_poly.pdbx_seq_one_letter_code
_entity_poly.pdbx_strand_id
1 'polypeptide(L)'
;MKRKAVVLDKAQIKYQTERALTIVRNHLQVAEKLLHDTEAKDRLAACQCKACFYVMNPRIGGAAITEQPCAMCGDVQTYGSTATDVLCLPCAKSNELCKRCGGMLHATKADKRHAEKAARAQENGE
;
A
#
# COMPACT_ATOMS: atom_id res chain seq x y z
N MET A 1 5.85 -3.91 -34.02
CA MET A 1 6.01 -2.44 -34.13
C MET A 1 7.50 -2.10 -34.05
N LYS A 2 8.10 -1.49 -35.09
CA LYS A 2 9.51 -1.03 -35.05
C LYS A 2 9.57 0.41 -34.49
N ARG A 3 10.37 0.66 -33.46
CA ARG A 3 10.57 2.01 -32.89
C ARG A 3 11.78 2.67 -33.56
N LYS A 4 11.73 3.99 -33.75
CA LYS A 4 12.86 4.79 -34.26
C LYS A 4 13.84 5.12 -33.13
N ALA A 5 15.11 5.33 -33.48
CA ALA A 5 16.12 5.82 -32.54
C ALA A 5 15.75 7.22 -32.04
N VAL A 6 16.02 7.48 -30.76
CA VAL A 6 15.80 8.80 -30.15
C VAL A 6 17.06 9.64 -30.34
N VAL A 7 16.92 10.86 -30.85
CA VAL A 7 18.03 11.83 -30.93
C VAL A 7 18.17 12.52 -29.58
N LEU A 8 19.38 12.52 -29.00
CA LEU A 8 19.67 13.17 -27.73
C LEU A 8 20.33 14.53 -27.97
N ASP A 9 19.59 15.62 -27.79
CA ASP A 9 20.14 16.96 -27.76
C ASP A 9 20.37 17.48 -26.32
N LYS A 10 20.97 18.66 -26.20
CA LYS A 10 21.27 19.27 -24.90
C LYS A 10 20.01 19.57 -24.08
N ALA A 11 18.91 19.96 -24.71
CA ALA A 11 17.67 20.28 -24.04
C ALA A 11 17.01 19.01 -23.48
N GLN A 12 17.02 17.92 -24.26
CA GLN A 12 16.53 16.62 -23.86
C GLN A 12 17.36 16.06 -22.71
N ILE A 13 18.69 16.16 -22.75
CA ILE A 13 19.54 15.73 -21.63
C ILE A 13 19.16 16.49 -20.35
N LYS A 14 19.07 17.82 -20.41
CA LYS A 14 18.68 18.66 -19.26
C LYS A 14 17.33 18.22 -18.69
N TYR A 15 16.30 18.09 -19.53
CA TYR A 15 14.97 17.67 -19.10
C TYR A 15 14.98 16.29 -18.44
N GLN A 16 15.68 15.32 -19.02
CA GLN A 16 15.77 13.97 -18.44
C GLN A 16 16.50 13.97 -17.10
N THR A 17 17.56 14.78 -16.95
CA THR A 17 18.26 14.96 -15.68
C THR A 17 17.34 15.58 -14.62
N GLU A 18 16.62 16.65 -14.93
CA GLU A 18 15.68 17.29 -14.00
C GLU A 18 14.55 16.33 -13.57
N ARG A 19 14.03 15.56 -14.51
CA ARG A 19 13.05 14.51 -14.23
C ARG A 19 13.62 13.43 -13.32
N ALA A 20 14.83 12.95 -13.58
CA ALA A 20 15.49 11.94 -12.75
C ALA A 20 15.71 12.44 -11.31
N LEU A 21 16.18 13.68 -11.15
CA LEU A 21 16.34 14.30 -9.83
C LEU A 21 15.01 14.44 -9.09
N THR A 22 13.94 14.82 -9.79
CA THR A 22 12.59 14.89 -9.23
C THR A 22 12.11 13.53 -8.73
N ILE A 23 12.33 12.46 -9.50
CA ILE A 23 11.98 11.09 -9.09
C ILE A 23 12.73 10.71 -7.80
N VAL A 24 14.05 10.96 -7.74
CA VAL A 24 14.85 10.67 -6.53
C VAL A 24 14.31 11.43 -5.32
N ARG A 25 14.03 12.73 -5.46
CA ARG A 25 13.47 13.54 -4.36
C ARG A 25 12.12 13.00 -3.88
N ASN A 26 11.23 12.64 -4.81
CA ASN A 26 9.92 12.09 -4.47
C ASN A 26 10.05 10.78 -3.69
N HIS A 27 10.98 9.90 -4.08
CA HIS A 27 11.22 8.65 -3.34
C HIS A 27 11.75 8.90 -1.92
N LEU A 28 12.68 9.85 -1.75
CA LEU A 28 13.19 10.21 -0.43
C LEU A 28 12.09 10.78 0.48
N GLN A 29 11.22 11.65 -0.06
CA GLN A 29 10.07 12.18 0.68
C GLN A 29 9.10 11.08 1.12
N VAL A 30 8.81 10.11 0.25
CA VAL A 30 7.97 8.96 0.61
C VAL A 30 8.65 8.11 1.68
N ALA A 31 9.96 7.90 1.61
CA ALA A 31 10.72 7.17 2.62
C ALA A 31 10.67 7.86 4.00
N GLU A 32 10.82 9.18 4.05
CA GLU A 32 10.66 9.97 5.29
C GLU A 32 9.25 9.84 5.88
N LYS A 33 8.22 9.97 5.04
CA LYS A 33 6.82 9.77 5.46
C LYS A 33 6.59 8.36 6.01
N LEU A 34 7.18 7.34 5.38
CA LEU A 34 7.06 5.95 5.80
C LEU A 34 7.73 5.70 7.17
N LEU A 35 8.92 6.27 7.34
CA LEU A 35 9.72 6.16 8.56
C LEU A 35 9.03 6.84 9.74
N HIS A 36 8.64 8.10 9.56
CA HIS A 36 8.09 8.93 10.63
C HIS A 36 6.57 8.84 10.79
N ASP A 37 5.85 8.28 9.81
CA ASP A 37 4.39 8.14 9.80
C ASP A 37 3.67 9.45 10.15
N THR A 38 4.09 10.54 9.51
CA THR A 38 3.62 11.90 9.83
C THR A 38 2.11 12.07 9.66
N GLU A 39 1.48 11.26 8.80
CA GLU A 39 0.05 11.25 8.51
C GLU A 39 -0.66 10.03 9.15
N ALA A 40 -0.14 9.51 10.27
CA ALA A 40 -0.66 8.32 10.95
C ALA A 40 -2.16 8.39 11.26
N LYS A 41 -2.66 9.56 11.65
CA LYS A 41 -4.09 9.77 11.97
C LYS A 41 -4.97 9.48 10.76
N ASP A 42 -4.65 10.05 9.61
CA ASP A 42 -5.42 9.89 8.37
C ASP A 42 -5.30 8.46 7.85
N ARG A 43 -4.10 7.88 7.92
CA ARG A 43 -3.84 6.49 7.55
C ARG A 43 -4.70 5.51 8.34
N LEU A 44 -4.74 5.66 9.66
CA LEU A 44 -5.50 4.77 10.54
C LEU A 44 -7.01 5.00 10.39
N ALA A 45 -7.45 6.24 10.19
CA ALA A 45 -8.85 6.55 9.88
C ALA A 45 -9.32 5.88 8.57
N ALA A 46 -8.44 5.82 7.56
CA ALA A 46 -8.67 5.11 6.31
C ALA A 46 -8.52 3.58 6.41
N CYS A 47 -8.11 3.07 7.58
CA CYS A 47 -7.75 1.66 7.83
C CYS A 47 -6.77 1.11 6.79
N GLN A 48 -5.67 1.82 6.56
CA GLN A 48 -4.61 1.39 5.65
C GLN A 48 -3.28 1.13 6.37
N CYS A 49 -2.54 0.11 5.92
CA CYS A 49 -1.16 -0.08 6.38
C CYS A 49 -0.24 0.99 5.77
N LYS A 50 0.93 1.20 6.37
CA LYS A 50 1.93 2.17 5.91
C LYS A 50 2.26 2.01 4.42
N ALA A 51 2.47 0.78 3.96
CA ALA A 51 2.75 0.50 2.55
C ALA A 51 1.58 0.92 1.64
N CYS A 52 0.33 0.59 2.01
CA CYS A 52 -0.84 0.95 1.20
C CYS A 52 -1.12 2.45 1.14
N PHE A 53 -0.82 3.17 2.22
CA PHE A 53 -1.11 4.60 2.34
C PHE A 53 -0.03 5.49 1.71
N TYR A 54 1.26 5.16 1.91
CA TYR A 54 2.36 5.99 1.41
C TYR A 54 2.96 5.51 0.08
N VAL A 55 3.02 4.20 -0.16
CA VAL A 55 3.77 3.63 -1.29
C VAL A 55 2.84 3.18 -2.41
N MET A 56 1.82 2.39 -2.07
CA MET A 56 0.91 1.76 -3.01
C MET A 56 -0.38 2.54 -3.20
N ASN A 57 -0.42 3.81 -2.74
CA ASN A 57 -1.59 4.65 -2.90
C ASN A 57 -1.83 5.13 -4.33
N PRO A 58 -0.82 5.57 -5.10
CA PRO A 58 -1.00 5.83 -6.53
C PRO A 58 -1.24 4.51 -7.26
N ARG A 59 -2.51 4.13 -7.40
CA ARG A 59 -2.92 2.98 -8.22
C ARG A 59 -3.60 3.48 -9.47
N ILE A 60 -3.32 2.80 -10.56
CA ILE A 60 -4.09 2.94 -11.78
C ILE A 60 -5.32 2.04 -11.62
N GLY A 61 -6.49 2.67 -11.50
CA GLY A 61 -7.78 2.01 -11.56
C GLY A 61 -8.50 2.38 -12.85
N GLY A 62 -9.16 1.43 -13.49
CA GLY A 62 -10.08 1.70 -14.59
C GLY A 62 -11.40 2.24 -14.04
N ALA A 63 -12.04 3.14 -14.79
CA ALA A 63 -13.38 3.63 -14.47
C ALA A 63 -14.42 2.53 -14.80
N ALA A 64 -14.83 1.78 -13.78
CA ALA A 64 -15.78 0.67 -13.91
C ALA A 64 -16.49 0.46 -12.58
N ILE A 65 -17.79 0.17 -12.63
CA ILE A 65 -18.52 -0.32 -11.46
C ILE A 65 -18.02 -1.75 -11.20
N THR A 66 -17.35 -1.95 -10.07
CA THR A 66 -16.74 -3.22 -9.71
C THR A 66 -17.34 -3.72 -8.40
N GLU A 67 -17.84 -4.94 -8.41
CA GLU A 67 -18.25 -5.65 -7.20
C GLU A 67 -17.10 -6.49 -6.69
N GLN A 68 -16.78 -6.38 -5.40
CA GLN A 68 -15.73 -7.15 -4.76
C GLN A 68 -16.27 -7.63 -3.40
N PRO A 69 -16.45 -8.94 -3.20
CA PRO A 69 -16.82 -9.46 -1.89
C PRO A 69 -15.68 -9.28 -0.89
N CYS A 70 -16.04 -8.95 0.34
CA CYS A 70 -15.12 -8.89 1.46
C CYS A 70 -14.52 -10.27 1.71
N ALA A 71 -13.19 -10.36 1.79
CA ALA A 71 -12.50 -11.64 2.01
C ALA A 71 -12.73 -12.26 3.40
N MET A 72 -13.42 -11.56 4.31
CA MET A 72 -13.69 -12.04 5.68
C MET A 72 -15.16 -12.37 5.93
N CYS A 73 -16.08 -11.44 5.69
CA CYS A 73 -17.52 -11.68 5.89
C CYS A 73 -18.25 -12.13 4.63
N GLY A 74 -17.64 -11.99 3.45
CA GLY A 74 -18.29 -12.30 2.17
C GLY A 74 -19.20 -11.21 1.62
N ASP A 75 -19.52 -10.17 2.39
CA ASP A 75 -20.41 -9.09 1.94
C ASP A 75 -19.89 -8.42 0.67
N VAL A 76 -20.75 -8.31 -0.33
CA VAL A 76 -20.42 -7.68 -1.61
C VAL A 76 -20.31 -6.17 -1.41
N GLN A 77 -19.19 -5.60 -1.85
CA GLN A 77 -18.94 -4.16 -1.84
C GLN A 77 -18.89 -3.66 -3.29
N THR A 78 -19.51 -2.50 -3.56
CA THR A 78 -19.50 -1.88 -4.89
C THR A 78 -18.57 -0.68 -4.92
N TYR A 79 -17.71 -0.61 -5.94
CA TYR A 79 -16.72 0.45 -6.15
C TYR A 79 -16.91 1.09 -7.52
N GLY A 80 -16.62 2.39 -7.62
CA GLY A 80 -16.63 3.11 -8.90
C GLY A 80 -15.38 2.93 -9.76
N SER A 81 -14.46 2.04 -9.35
CA SER A 81 -13.24 1.74 -10.11
C SER A 81 -12.81 0.29 -9.90
N THR A 82 -11.90 -0.19 -10.76
CA THR A 82 -11.26 -1.52 -10.59
C THR A 82 -10.24 -1.56 -9.45
N ALA A 83 -9.91 -0.43 -8.82
CA ALA A 83 -9.02 -0.38 -7.67
C ALA A 83 -9.82 -0.58 -6.36
N THR A 84 -10.22 -1.83 -6.11
CA THR A 84 -11.09 -2.22 -4.99
C THR A 84 -10.30 -2.50 -3.69
N ASP A 85 -11.01 -2.54 -2.55
CA ASP A 85 -10.49 -3.00 -1.26
C ASP A 85 -10.82 -4.49 -1.04
N VAL A 86 -9.91 -5.21 -0.38
CA VAL A 86 -10.04 -6.67 -0.10
C VAL A 86 -11.01 -6.95 1.05
N LEU A 87 -11.10 -6.04 2.03
CA LEU A 87 -11.97 -6.15 3.19
C LEU A 87 -12.92 -4.96 3.24
N CYS A 88 -14.15 -5.19 3.71
CA CYS A 88 -15.04 -4.10 4.10
C CYS A 88 -14.48 -3.35 5.32
N LEU A 89 -14.88 -2.09 5.48
CA LEU A 89 -14.38 -1.24 6.57
C LEU A 89 -14.66 -1.82 7.98
N PRO A 90 -15.83 -2.42 8.28
CA PRO A 90 -16.09 -3.06 9.57
C PRO A 90 -15.09 -4.17 9.89
N CYS A 91 -14.90 -5.13 8.98
CA CYS A 91 -13.97 -6.25 9.16
C CYS A 91 -12.52 -5.79 9.31
N ALA A 92 -12.12 -4.77 8.55
CA ALA A 92 -10.79 -4.18 8.66
C ALA A 92 -10.55 -3.56 10.05
N LYS A 93 -11.52 -2.78 10.57
CA LYS A 93 -11.45 -2.15 11.89
C LYS A 93 -11.43 -3.18 13.03
N SER A 94 -12.34 -4.15 13.02
CA SER A 94 -12.46 -5.14 14.10
C SER A 94 -11.23 -6.01 14.26
N ASN A 95 -10.47 -6.21 13.16
CA ASN A 95 -9.30 -7.07 13.15
C ASN A 95 -7.96 -6.31 13.11
N GLU A 96 -7.98 -4.98 13.17
CA GLU A 96 -6.80 -4.12 13.00
C GLU A 96 -6.01 -4.43 11.70
N LEU A 97 -6.74 -4.70 10.61
CA LEU A 97 -6.19 -5.02 9.30
C LEU A 97 -6.38 -3.86 8.32
N CYS A 98 -5.48 -3.80 7.34
CA CYS A 98 -5.57 -2.91 6.20
C CYS A 98 -6.76 -3.35 5.35
N LYS A 99 -7.76 -2.49 5.19
CA LYS A 99 -8.93 -2.79 4.34
C LYS A 99 -8.52 -3.15 2.91
N ARG A 100 -7.42 -2.56 2.45
CA ARG A 100 -6.99 -2.57 1.06
C ARG A 100 -6.22 -3.81 0.64
N CYS A 101 -5.41 -4.39 1.54
CA CYS A 101 -4.58 -5.55 1.23
C CYS A 101 -4.68 -6.69 2.25
N GLY A 102 -5.41 -6.51 3.35
CA GLY A 102 -5.49 -7.48 4.45
C GLY A 102 -4.27 -7.54 5.38
N GLY A 103 -3.18 -6.81 5.07
CA GLY A 103 -2.01 -6.75 5.95
C GLY A 103 -2.27 -6.01 7.27
N MET A 104 -1.50 -6.28 8.32
CA MET A 104 -1.71 -5.65 9.63
C MET A 104 -1.50 -4.13 9.60
N LEU A 105 -2.31 -3.37 10.34
CA LEU A 105 -2.18 -1.91 10.44
C LEU A 105 -0.92 -1.47 11.19
N HIS A 106 -0.47 -2.30 12.13
CA HIS A 106 0.68 -2.05 13.00
C HIS A 106 1.70 -3.17 12.83
N ALA A 107 2.76 -2.94 12.05
CA ALA A 107 3.81 -3.93 11.81
C ALA A 107 4.48 -4.42 13.12
N THR A 108 4.67 -3.53 14.09
CA THR A 108 5.25 -3.88 15.40
C THR A 108 4.44 -4.89 16.22
N LYS A 109 3.11 -4.95 16.02
CA LYS A 109 2.26 -5.97 16.65
C LYS A 109 2.40 -7.33 15.95
N ALA A 110 2.72 -7.35 14.66
CA ALA A 110 2.97 -8.58 13.91
C ALA A 110 4.20 -9.30 14.46
N ASP A 111 5.29 -8.57 14.67
CA ASP A 111 6.54 -9.12 15.20
C ASP A 111 6.32 -9.73 16.59
N LYS A 112 5.56 -9.06 17.46
CA LYS A 112 5.21 -9.60 18.79
C LYS A 112 4.34 -10.85 18.70
N ARG A 113 3.31 -10.87 17.86
CA ARG A 113 2.46 -12.05 17.71
C ARG A 113 3.21 -13.22 17.08
N HIS A 114 4.08 -12.98 16.11
CA HIS A 114 4.94 -14.02 15.55
C HIS A 114 5.95 -14.53 16.59
N ALA A 115 6.55 -13.64 17.38
CA ALA A 115 7.43 -14.01 18.49
C ALA A 115 6.69 -14.82 19.58
N GLU A 116 5.49 -14.40 19.98
CA GLU A 116 4.66 -15.10 20.96
C GLU A 116 4.16 -16.46 20.42
N LYS A 117 3.79 -16.53 19.14
CA LYS A 117 3.36 -17.79 18.51
C LYS A 117 4.52 -18.75 18.30
N ALA A 118 5.72 -18.23 18.00
CA ALA A 118 6.96 -19.01 17.95
C ALA A 118 7.36 -19.52 19.35
N ALA A 119 7.25 -18.68 20.39
CA ALA A 119 7.49 -19.07 21.77
C ALA A 119 6.51 -20.16 22.22
N ARG A 120 5.20 -20.00 21.93
CA ARG A 120 4.19 -21.04 22.22
C ARG A 120 4.39 -22.33 21.42
N ALA A 121 4.92 -22.25 20.19
CA ALA A 121 5.22 -23.45 19.40
C ALA A 121 6.43 -24.22 19.96
N GLN A 122 7.38 -23.52 20.60
CA GLN A 122 8.50 -24.15 21.33
C GLN A 122 8.06 -24.77 22.66
N GLU A 123 7.06 -24.17 23.33
CA GLU A 123 6.51 -24.70 24.59
C GLU A 123 5.57 -25.90 24.40
N ASN A 124 4.96 -26.05 23.22
CA ASN A 124 4.05 -27.17 22.90
C ASN A 124 4.72 -28.27 22.05
N GLY A 125 6.05 -28.27 21.95
CA GLY A 125 6.84 -29.32 21.33
C GLY A 125 7.23 -30.41 22.32
N GLU A 126 6.29 -31.34 22.57
CA GLU A 126 6.57 -32.77 22.75
C GLU A 126 6.68 -33.45 21.38
#